data_AF-A0A850GCV7-F1
#
_entry.id   AF-A0A850GCV7-F1
#
_cell.length_a   1.000
_cell.length_b   1.000
_cell.length_c   1.000
_cell.angle_alpha   90.00
_cell.angle_beta   90.00
_cell.angle_gamma   90.00
#
_symmetry.space_group_name_H-M   'P 1'
#
loop_
_entity.id
_entity.type
_entity.pdbx_description
1 polymer ?
#
loop_
_entity_poly.entity_id
_entity_poly.type
_entity_poly.pdbx_seq_one_letter_code
_entity_poly.pdbx_strand_id
1 'polypeptide(L)'
;MLADCGDPGAPDPEAHDRLGGNCIVSAMTVKSVIFEPEASRVWISTGVAPTGLGPYVDVDYSWDGPVGRVELPASPALDEGRWATPQAAAMRGYVAVTRAHLEGASPIEVRAMLERVVAATPSGPNYRFLAAIFAISAGDFAGAARHLGRALEREQGSYRRALCLLWQARALSACGRESEAARARKQLIRVPAVEGVAALQKAGAREAVGALSRLRTVVPDVFLIDAALPGVGV
;
A
#
# COMPACT_ATOMS: atom_id res chain seq x y z
N MET A 1 0.39 14.34 15.56
CA MET A 1 0.63 14.28 14.10
C MET A 1 1.81 13.35 13.72
N LEU A 2 2.23 12.39 14.57
CA LEU A 2 3.38 11.49 14.27
C LEU A 2 2.98 10.15 13.62
N ALA A 3 1.68 9.84 13.59
CA ALA A 3 1.10 8.66 12.97
C ALA A 3 -0.03 9.06 12.00
N ASP A 4 0.07 10.26 11.43
CA ASP A 4 -0.93 10.72 10.47
C ASP A 4 -0.84 9.88 9.20
N CYS A 5 -1.94 9.20 8.90
CA CYS A 5 -2.11 8.35 7.72
C CYS A 5 -3.07 8.98 6.71
N GLY A 6 -3.49 10.23 6.96
CA GLY A 6 -4.31 11.02 6.06
C GLY A 6 -3.52 11.45 4.82
N ASP A 7 -4.19 11.45 3.68
CA ASP A 7 -3.70 12.14 2.50
C ASP A 7 -4.17 13.60 2.56
N PRO A 8 -3.28 14.61 2.62
CA PRO A 8 -3.70 16.01 2.69
C PRO A 8 -4.52 16.46 1.47
N GLY A 9 -4.49 15.68 0.37
CA GLY A 9 -5.32 15.90 -0.81
C GLY A 9 -6.60 15.04 -0.88
N ALA A 10 -6.92 14.23 0.13
CA ALA A 10 -8.12 13.40 0.11
C ALA A 10 -9.40 14.25 0.26
N PRO A 11 -10.50 13.87 -0.42
CA PRO A 11 -11.79 14.55 -0.29
C PRO A 11 -12.43 14.39 1.10
N ASP A 12 -11.93 13.46 1.90
CA ASP A 12 -12.34 13.23 3.28
C ASP A 12 -11.08 13.27 4.16
N PRO A 13 -10.88 14.34 4.96
CA PRO A 13 -9.70 14.50 5.81
C PRO A 13 -9.67 13.53 6.99
N GLU A 14 -10.79 12.85 7.30
CA GLU A 14 -10.82 11.74 8.27
C GLU A 14 -10.50 10.38 7.62
N ALA A 15 -10.39 10.35 6.30
CA ALA A 15 -10.03 9.14 5.58
C ALA A 15 -8.54 8.85 5.77
N HIS A 16 -8.26 7.88 6.64
CA HIS A 16 -6.93 7.33 6.88
C HIS A 16 -6.50 6.44 5.70
N ASP A 17 -6.41 7.03 4.51
CA ASP A 17 -6.36 6.33 3.23
C ASP A 17 -4.98 5.71 2.94
N ARG A 18 -3.96 5.98 3.77
CA ARG A 18 -2.58 5.50 3.56
C ARG A 18 -1.99 4.75 4.75
N LEU A 19 -2.75 3.83 5.34
CA LEU A 19 -2.21 2.89 6.35
C LEU A 19 -1.15 1.92 5.81
N GLY A 20 -0.97 1.82 4.50
CA GLY A 20 0.14 1.11 3.87
C GLY A 20 0.46 1.73 2.51
N GLY A 21 1.56 1.31 1.88
CA GLY A 21 1.97 1.74 0.54
C GLY A 21 3.22 2.62 0.61
N ASN A 22 3.25 3.73 -0.15
CA ASN A 22 4.36 4.69 -0.17
C ASN A 22 4.35 5.59 1.09
N CYS A 23 4.27 4.99 2.28
CA CYS A 23 4.34 5.69 3.55
C CYS A 23 5.42 5.06 4.44
N ILE A 24 5.83 5.80 5.46
CA ILE A 24 6.86 5.38 6.42
C ILE A 24 6.40 4.14 7.23
N VAL A 25 5.10 3.86 7.25
CA VAL A 25 4.52 2.72 7.96
C VAL A 25 4.28 1.55 7.00
N SER A 26 5.16 0.56 7.07
CA SER A 26 5.02 -0.77 6.45
C SER A 26 4.75 -1.86 7.50
N ALA A 27 4.14 -2.98 7.09
CA ALA A 27 3.92 -4.17 7.93
C ALA A 27 5.21 -4.74 8.54
N MET A 28 6.38 -4.44 7.97
CA MET A 28 7.69 -4.86 8.50
C MET A 28 8.49 -3.74 9.16
N THR A 29 7.88 -2.60 9.47
CA THR A 29 8.62 -1.49 10.08
C THR A 29 9.13 -1.89 11.46
N VAL A 30 10.40 -2.23 11.57
CA VAL A 30 11.05 -2.56 12.86
C VAL A 30 11.41 -1.31 13.66
N LYS A 31 11.59 -0.18 12.96
CA LYS A 31 11.94 1.10 13.54
C LYS A 31 11.53 2.25 12.61
N SER A 32 10.93 3.26 13.20
CA SER A 32 10.65 4.60 12.67
C SER A 32 11.36 5.62 13.56
N VAL A 33 12.05 6.57 12.94
CA VAL A 33 12.72 7.69 13.59
C VAL A 33 12.29 8.98 12.88
N ILE A 34 11.80 9.95 13.64
CA ILE A 34 11.33 11.23 13.12
C ILE A 34 12.21 12.32 13.73
N PHE A 35 12.81 13.15 12.88
CA PHE A 35 13.62 14.29 13.30
C PHE A 35 12.79 15.57 13.16
N GLU A 36 12.80 16.39 14.21
CA GLU A 36 12.23 17.74 14.25
C GLU A 36 13.37 18.72 14.57
N PRO A 37 14.21 19.09 13.59
CA PRO A 37 15.41 19.88 13.80
C PRO A 37 15.16 21.22 14.50
N GLU A 38 14.11 21.93 14.09
CA GLU A 38 13.72 23.23 14.63
C GLU A 38 13.27 23.14 16.09
N ALA A 39 12.75 21.97 16.49
CA ALA A 39 12.35 21.68 17.86
C ALA A 39 13.46 20.98 18.67
N SER A 40 14.64 20.73 18.08
CA SER A 40 15.75 20.03 18.73
C SER A 40 15.31 18.67 19.31
N ARG A 41 14.48 17.94 18.54
CA ARG A 41 13.83 16.70 19.00
C ARG A 41 13.96 15.57 18.00
N VAL A 42 14.14 14.37 18.53
CA VAL A 42 14.04 13.11 17.77
C VAL A 42 12.98 12.22 18.42
N TRP A 43 12.10 11.66 17.62
CA TRP A 43 11.14 10.65 18.07
C TRP A 43 11.57 9.28 17.58
N ILE A 44 11.70 8.33 18.49
CA ILE A 44 12.09 6.95 18.17
C ILE A 44 10.95 6.02 18.52
N SER A 45 10.40 5.33 17.53
CA SER A 45 9.39 4.31 17.78
C SER A 45 9.96 3.14 18.59
N THR A 46 9.15 2.57 19.47
CA THR A 46 9.47 1.43 20.33
C THR A 46 8.37 0.37 20.21
N GLY A 47 8.55 -0.79 20.85
CA GLY A 47 7.56 -1.86 20.81
C GLY A 47 7.79 -2.94 19.77
N VAL A 48 6.75 -3.73 19.58
CA VAL A 48 6.70 -4.83 18.61
C VAL A 48 6.39 -4.27 17.23
N ALA A 49 7.07 -4.80 16.21
CA ALA A 49 6.81 -4.42 14.83
C ALA A 49 5.35 -4.75 14.40
N PRO A 50 4.72 -3.91 13.55
CA PRO A 50 5.28 -2.69 12.96
C PRO A 50 5.23 -1.50 13.92
N THR A 51 6.38 -0.87 14.18
CA THR A 51 6.51 0.22 15.16
C THR A 51 6.16 1.60 14.59
N GLY A 52 5.87 1.70 13.28
CA GLY A 52 5.56 2.96 12.61
C GLY A 52 4.30 3.66 13.13
N LEU A 53 3.40 2.93 13.81
CA LEU A 53 2.23 3.50 14.48
C LEU A 53 2.51 3.88 15.94
N GLY A 54 3.76 3.78 16.38
CA GLY A 54 4.20 3.96 17.75
C GLY A 54 4.05 2.69 18.60
N PRO A 55 4.27 2.79 19.92
CA PRO A 55 4.57 4.03 20.69
C PRO A 55 5.90 4.69 20.29
N TYR A 56 6.04 5.99 20.53
CA TYR A 56 7.25 6.78 20.28
C TYR A 56 7.81 7.30 21.60
N VAL A 57 9.13 7.29 21.73
CA VAL A 57 9.86 7.95 22.81
C VAL A 57 10.54 9.19 22.23
N ASP A 58 10.41 10.31 22.93
CA ASP A 58 11.13 11.54 22.64
C ASP A 58 12.56 11.46 23.16
N VAL A 59 13.47 11.97 22.35
CA VAL A 59 14.89 12.07 22.66
C VAL A 59 15.30 13.51 22.37
N ASP A 60 15.80 14.18 23.41
CA ASP A 60 16.41 15.49 23.28
C ASP A 60 17.62 15.39 22.34
N TYR A 61 17.71 16.35 21.42
CA TYR A 61 18.73 16.34 20.37
C TYR A 61 19.34 17.72 20.20
N SER A 62 20.63 17.78 19.89
CA SER A 62 21.34 19.03 19.60
C SER A 62 22.30 18.83 18.45
N TRP A 63 22.31 19.75 17.49
CA TRP A 63 23.23 19.75 16.34
C TRP A 63 24.67 20.04 16.75
N ASP A 64 24.84 21.00 17.66
CA ASP A 64 26.16 21.49 18.10
C ASP A 64 26.59 20.90 19.44
N GLY A 65 25.77 19.99 20.00
CA GLY A 65 26.04 19.31 21.24
C GLY A 65 27.15 18.26 21.12
N PRO A 66 27.73 17.82 22.25
CA PRO A 66 28.66 16.70 22.24
C PRO A 66 27.95 15.42 21.78
N VAL A 67 28.67 14.58 21.03
CA VAL A 67 28.19 13.23 20.69
C VAL A 67 27.99 12.43 21.97
N GLY A 68 26.81 11.81 22.11
CA GLY A 68 26.42 11.11 23.33
C GLY A 68 25.60 9.84 23.06
N ARG A 69 25.21 9.18 24.16
CA ARG A 69 24.33 8.02 24.18
C ARG A 69 23.12 8.32 25.04
N VAL A 70 21.94 7.98 24.55
CA VAL A 70 20.70 7.98 25.33
C VAL A 70 20.23 6.55 25.47
N GLU A 71 20.06 6.10 26.70
CA GLU A 71 19.41 4.82 26.99
C GLU A 71 17.91 5.03 26.98
N LEU A 72 17.21 4.31 26.10
CA LEU A 72 15.76 4.37 26.06
C LEU A 72 15.18 3.39 27.09
N PRO A 73 14.04 3.73 27.72
CA PRO A 73 13.36 2.78 28.59
C PRO A 73 13.04 1.48 27.84
N ALA A 74 13.09 0.36 28.56
CA ALA A 74 12.57 -0.90 28.05
C ALA A 74 11.15 -0.66 27.55
N SER A 75 10.85 -1.18 26.35
CA SER A 75 9.66 -0.81 25.60
C SER A 75 8.42 -0.75 26.49
N PRO A 76 7.68 0.38 26.52
CA PRO A 76 6.43 0.44 27.27
C PRO A 76 5.50 -0.67 26.77
N ALA A 77 4.69 -1.21 27.67
CA ALA A 77 3.62 -2.13 27.32
C ALA A 77 2.78 -1.50 26.20
N LEU A 78 2.27 -2.33 25.29
CA LEU A 78 1.38 -1.85 24.23
C LEU A 78 0.22 -1.08 24.88
N ASP A 79 0.03 0.17 24.47
CA ASP A 79 -1.15 0.95 24.86
C ASP A 79 -2.37 0.34 24.17
N GLU A 80 -3.05 -0.57 24.86
CA GLU A 80 -4.20 -1.31 24.34
C GLU A 80 -5.31 -0.39 23.81
N GLY A 81 -5.47 0.80 24.40
CA GLY A 81 -6.45 1.81 23.95
C GLY A 81 -6.12 2.36 22.56
N ARG A 82 -4.85 2.63 22.28
CA ARG A 82 -4.40 3.07 20.95
C ARG A 82 -4.54 1.98 19.88
N TRP A 83 -4.46 0.72 20.29
CA TRP A 83 -4.61 -0.44 19.39
C TRP A 83 -6.07 -0.93 19.21
N ALA A 84 -7.03 -0.31 19.89
CA ALA A 84 -8.45 -0.63 19.78
C ALA A 84 -9.15 0.03 18.56
N THR A 85 -8.42 0.80 17.75
CA THR A 85 -9.01 1.50 16.59
C THR A 85 -9.19 0.57 15.37
N PRO A 86 -10.16 0.84 14.49
CA PRO A 86 -10.30 0.10 13.22
C PRO A 86 -9.02 0.07 12.38
N GLN A 87 -8.24 1.15 12.40
CA GLN A 87 -6.97 1.30 11.70
C GLN A 87 -5.90 0.36 12.26
N ALA A 88 -5.80 0.28 13.59
CA ALA A 88 -4.91 -0.64 14.27
C ALA A 88 -5.30 -2.10 14.00
N ALA A 89 -6.60 -2.40 13.95
CA ALA A 89 -7.10 -3.72 13.58
C ALA A 89 -6.76 -4.08 12.12
N ALA A 90 -6.93 -3.15 11.18
CA ALA A 90 -6.56 -3.34 9.78
C ALA A 90 -5.05 -3.53 9.61
N MET A 91 -4.22 -2.76 10.33
CA MET A 91 -2.76 -2.96 10.34
C MET A 91 -2.38 -4.34 10.86
N ARG A 92 -2.96 -4.82 11.97
CA ARG A 92 -2.74 -6.19 12.45
C ARG A 92 -3.13 -7.24 11.42
N GLY A 93 -4.26 -7.04 10.75
CA GLY A 93 -4.69 -7.90 9.66
C GLY A 93 -3.71 -7.91 8.50
N TYR A 94 -3.18 -6.74 8.13
CA TYR A 94 -2.18 -6.60 7.07
C TYR A 94 -0.83 -7.23 7.42
N VAL A 95 -0.40 -7.14 8.69
CA VAL A 95 0.79 -7.86 9.19
C VAL A 95 0.57 -9.37 9.09
N ALA A 96 -0.61 -9.87 9.46
CA ALA A 96 -0.94 -11.29 9.34
C ALA A 96 -0.94 -11.75 7.87
N VAL A 97 -1.50 -10.96 6.96
CA VAL A 97 -1.45 -11.18 5.50
C VAL A 97 0.00 -11.30 5.02
N THR A 98 0.84 -10.33 5.42
CA THR A 98 2.25 -10.27 5.02
C THR A 98 2.99 -11.50 5.51
N ARG A 99 2.83 -11.87 6.79
CA ARG A 99 3.44 -13.07 7.37
C ARG A 99 3.01 -14.34 6.62
N ALA A 100 1.70 -14.54 6.43
CA ALA A 100 1.19 -15.71 5.73
C ALA A 100 1.76 -15.82 4.32
N HIS A 101 1.85 -14.70 3.59
CA HIS A 101 2.46 -14.68 2.26
C HIS A 101 3.94 -15.11 2.28
N LEU A 102 4.73 -14.60 3.24
CA LEU A 102 6.14 -14.96 3.38
C LEU A 102 6.35 -16.42 3.82
N GLU A 103 5.41 -16.97 4.59
CA GLU A 103 5.36 -18.37 4.99
C GLU A 103 4.87 -19.30 3.86
N GLY A 104 4.57 -18.76 2.68
CA GLY A 104 4.21 -19.52 1.50
C GLY A 104 2.73 -19.87 1.38
N ALA A 105 1.85 -19.18 2.10
CA ALA A 105 0.39 -19.34 1.93
C ALA A 105 0.00 -19.08 0.47
N SER A 106 -1.00 -19.82 -0.02
CA SER A 106 -1.45 -19.71 -1.39
C SER A 106 -2.07 -18.33 -1.67
N PRO A 107 -2.05 -17.84 -2.92
CA PRO A 107 -2.70 -16.57 -3.26
C PRO A 107 -4.18 -16.48 -2.87
N ILE A 108 -4.89 -17.61 -2.89
CA ILE A 108 -6.30 -17.69 -2.49
C ILE A 108 -6.47 -17.44 -0.99
N GLU A 109 -5.63 -18.07 -0.16
CA GLU A 109 -5.64 -17.89 1.30
C GLU A 109 -5.27 -16.46 1.69
N VAL A 110 -4.18 -15.93 1.11
CA VAL A 110 -3.73 -14.55 1.37
C VAL A 110 -4.81 -13.54 0.96
N ARG A 111 -5.49 -13.75 -0.17
CA ARG A 111 -6.61 -12.92 -0.59
C ARG A 111 -7.76 -12.96 0.42
N ALA A 112 -8.15 -14.13 0.89
CA ALA A 112 -9.24 -14.25 1.87
C ALA A 112 -8.93 -13.51 3.18
N MET A 113 -7.65 -13.46 3.58
CA MET A 113 -7.19 -12.63 4.69
C MET A 113 -7.28 -11.13 4.36
N LEU A 114 -6.85 -10.72 3.16
CA LEU A 114 -6.94 -9.34 2.68
C LEU A 114 -8.38 -8.81 2.60
N GLU A 115 -9.35 -9.64 2.23
CA GLU A 115 -10.77 -9.22 2.22
C GLU A 115 -11.24 -8.75 3.61
N ARG A 116 -10.75 -9.37 4.68
CA ARG A 116 -11.06 -8.93 6.05
C ARG A 116 -10.42 -7.58 6.37
N VAL A 117 -9.20 -7.34 5.87
CA VAL A 117 -8.54 -6.03 6.00
C VAL A 117 -9.32 -4.97 5.22
N VAL A 118 -9.70 -5.26 3.98
CA VAL A 118 -10.51 -4.37 3.13
C VAL A 118 -11.86 -4.05 3.78
N ALA A 119 -12.50 -5.03 4.42
CA ALA A 119 -13.76 -4.82 5.14
C ALA A 119 -13.59 -3.91 6.37
N ALA A 120 -12.46 -4.00 7.07
CA ALA A 120 -12.16 -3.15 8.23
C ALA A 120 -11.77 -1.71 7.83
N THR A 121 -11.22 -1.51 6.63
CA THR A 121 -10.85 -0.20 6.09
C THR A 121 -11.39 -0.02 4.67
N PRO A 122 -12.72 0.20 4.53
CA PRO A 122 -13.35 0.22 3.22
C PRO A 122 -12.90 1.39 2.33
N SER A 123 -12.40 2.49 2.91
CA SER A 123 -11.90 3.66 2.20
C SER A 123 -10.49 3.46 1.62
N GLY A 124 -9.67 2.58 2.20
CA GLY A 124 -8.26 2.44 1.85
C GLY A 124 -8.03 1.82 0.46
N PRO A 125 -7.57 2.59 -0.54
CA PRO A 125 -7.37 2.07 -1.91
C PRO A 125 -6.24 1.04 -1.99
N ASN A 126 -5.22 1.13 -1.11
CA ASN A 126 -4.03 0.30 -1.17
C ASN A 126 -4.30 -1.18 -0.84
N TYR A 127 -5.12 -1.46 0.18
CA TYR A 127 -5.49 -2.85 0.49
C TYR A 127 -6.37 -3.45 -0.60
N ARG A 128 -7.23 -2.64 -1.24
CA ARG A 128 -8.01 -3.08 -2.40
C ARG A 128 -7.12 -3.39 -3.58
N PHE A 129 -6.12 -2.55 -3.86
CA PHE A 129 -5.14 -2.81 -4.90
C PHE A 129 -4.44 -4.15 -4.65
N LEU A 130 -3.92 -4.39 -3.44
CA LEU A 130 -3.25 -5.64 -3.10
C LEU A 130 -4.18 -6.87 -3.20
N ALA A 131 -5.43 -6.76 -2.72
CA ALA A 131 -6.44 -7.79 -2.92
C ALA A 131 -6.69 -8.10 -4.40
N ALA A 132 -6.65 -7.08 -5.26
CA ALA A 132 -6.77 -7.25 -6.70
C ALA A 132 -5.57 -8.00 -7.29
N ILE A 133 -4.35 -7.69 -6.86
CA ILE A 133 -3.14 -8.39 -7.30
C ILE A 133 -3.19 -9.87 -6.91
N PHE A 134 -3.56 -10.19 -5.68
CA PHE A 134 -3.74 -11.59 -5.28
C PHE A 134 -4.88 -12.28 -6.01
N ALA A 135 -5.97 -11.56 -6.35
CA ALA A 135 -7.02 -12.09 -7.20
C ALA A 135 -6.51 -12.42 -8.61
N ILE A 136 -5.64 -11.57 -9.20
CA ILE A 136 -4.97 -11.85 -10.48
C ILE A 136 -4.10 -13.11 -10.37
N SER A 137 -3.26 -13.22 -9.33
CA SER A 137 -2.40 -14.39 -9.12
C SER A 137 -3.21 -15.68 -8.89
N ALA A 138 -4.43 -15.57 -8.36
CA ALA A 138 -5.37 -16.68 -8.21
C ALA A 138 -6.23 -16.95 -9.46
N GLY A 139 -6.07 -16.17 -10.54
CA GLY A 139 -6.86 -16.29 -11.76
C GLY A 139 -8.28 -15.69 -11.70
N ASP A 140 -8.65 -15.02 -10.61
CA ASP A 140 -9.92 -14.30 -10.48
C ASP A 140 -9.82 -12.87 -11.02
N PHE A 141 -9.79 -12.75 -12.34
CA PHE A 141 -9.68 -11.46 -13.02
C PHE A 141 -10.92 -10.57 -12.82
N ALA A 142 -12.11 -11.17 -12.66
CA ALA A 142 -13.34 -10.43 -12.44
C ALA A 142 -13.35 -9.78 -11.05
N GLY A 143 -12.95 -10.54 -10.03
CA GLY A 143 -12.71 -10.04 -8.68
C GLY A 143 -11.68 -8.91 -8.68
N ALA A 144 -10.54 -9.11 -9.35
CA ALA A 144 -9.50 -8.09 -9.46
C ALA A 144 -10.02 -6.77 -10.07
N ALA A 145 -10.74 -6.84 -11.20
CA ALA A 145 -11.30 -5.66 -11.84
C ALA A 145 -12.27 -4.89 -10.92
N ARG A 146 -13.04 -5.62 -10.09
CA ARG A 146 -13.95 -5.02 -9.09
C ARG A 146 -13.17 -4.31 -7.97
N HIS A 147 -12.12 -4.92 -7.43
CA HIS A 147 -11.29 -4.27 -6.39
C HIS A 147 -10.61 -3.01 -6.92
N LEU A 148 -10.04 -3.06 -8.13
CA LEU A 148 -9.38 -1.92 -8.76
C LEU A 148 -10.36 -0.79 -9.07
N GLY A 149 -11.58 -1.13 -9.52
CA GLY A 149 -12.65 -0.14 -9.72
C GLY A 149 -12.97 0.61 -8.43
N ARG A 150 -13.13 -0.11 -7.31
CA ARG A 150 -13.36 0.49 -6.00
C ARG A 150 -12.17 1.30 -5.47
N ALA A 151 -10.94 0.85 -5.71
CA ALA A 151 -9.74 1.61 -5.36
C ALA A 151 -9.69 2.96 -6.12
N LEU A 152 -10.02 2.95 -7.42
CA LEU A 152 -10.03 4.14 -8.28
C LEU A 152 -11.08 5.19 -7.92
N GLU A 153 -12.12 4.83 -7.16
CA GLU A 153 -13.11 5.78 -6.61
C GLU A 153 -12.48 6.70 -5.56
N ARG A 154 -11.40 6.26 -4.90
CA ARG A 154 -10.75 7.01 -3.80
C ARG A 154 -9.33 7.46 -4.13
N GLU A 155 -8.64 6.78 -5.04
CA GLU A 155 -7.25 7.10 -5.39
C GLU A 155 -7.10 8.44 -6.14
N GLN A 156 -6.41 9.38 -5.49
CA GLN A 156 -6.12 10.73 -6.00
C GLN A 156 -4.67 10.89 -6.51
N GLY A 157 -3.73 10.07 -6.01
CA GLY A 157 -2.33 10.13 -6.39
C GLY A 157 -2.12 9.71 -7.83
N SER A 158 -1.51 10.57 -8.65
CA SER A 158 -1.34 10.33 -10.10
C SER A 158 -0.66 8.99 -10.39
N TYR A 159 0.44 8.66 -9.69
CA TYR A 159 1.13 7.40 -9.87
C TYR A 159 0.26 6.17 -9.53
N ARG A 160 -0.33 6.14 -8.32
CA ARG A 160 -1.16 5.00 -7.87
C ARG A 160 -2.42 4.85 -8.71
N ARG A 161 -3.02 5.97 -9.14
CA ARG A 161 -4.15 5.96 -10.08
C ARG A 161 -3.77 5.35 -11.43
N ALA A 162 -2.63 5.75 -12.00
CA ALA A 162 -2.12 5.17 -13.24
C ALA A 162 -1.86 3.66 -13.08
N LEU A 163 -1.26 3.26 -11.96
CA LEU A 163 -1.00 1.85 -11.66
C LEU A 163 -2.30 1.05 -11.57
N CYS A 164 -3.30 1.54 -10.83
CA CYS A 164 -4.62 0.92 -10.74
C CYS A 164 -5.30 0.79 -12.11
N LEU A 165 -5.26 1.83 -12.94
CA LEU A 165 -5.85 1.82 -14.29
C LEU A 165 -5.17 0.82 -15.22
N LEU A 166 -3.84 0.70 -15.15
CA LEU A 166 -3.08 -0.27 -15.92
C LEU A 166 -3.48 -1.70 -15.54
N TRP A 167 -3.45 -2.02 -14.25
CA TRP A 167 -3.87 -3.34 -13.76
C TRP A 167 -5.34 -3.64 -14.04
N GLN A 168 -6.21 -2.62 -13.97
CA GLN A 168 -7.64 -2.78 -14.25
C GLN A 168 -7.86 -3.09 -15.72
N ALA A 169 -7.19 -2.38 -16.63
CA ALA A 169 -7.26 -2.67 -18.06
C ALA A 169 -6.83 -4.10 -18.38
N ARG A 170 -5.76 -4.58 -17.74
CA ARG A 170 -5.30 -5.97 -17.89
C ARG A 170 -6.34 -6.98 -17.39
N ALA A 171 -6.88 -6.79 -16.19
CA ALA A 171 -7.89 -7.67 -15.61
C ALA A 171 -9.19 -7.68 -16.45
N LEU A 172 -9.65 -6.53 -16.92
CA LEU A 172 -10.83 -6.41 -17.79
C LEU A 172 -10.62 -7.12 -19.13
N SER A 173 -9.46 -6.93 -19.75
CA SER A 173 -9.11 -7.63 -21.00
C SER A 173 -9.06 -9.15 -20.80
N ALA A 174 -8.50 -9.61 -19.66
CA ALA A 174 -8.49 -11.02 -19.30
C ALA A 174 -9.89 -11.64 -19.12
N CYS A 175 -10.89 -10.83 -18.76
CA CYS A 175 -12.30 -11.24 -18.71
C CYS A 175 -13.04 -11.09 -20.05
N GLY A 176 -12.39 -10.71 -21.15
CA GLY A 176 -13.04 -10.40 -22.43
C GLY A 176 -13.85 -9.10 -22.44
N ARG A 177 -13.70 -8.24 -21.43
CA ARG A 177 -14.41 -6.95 -21.30
C ARG A 177 -13.63 -5.82 -22.00
N GLU A 178 -13.35 -6.01 -23.29
CA GLU A 178 -12.42 -5.16 -24.04
C GLU A 178 -12.84 -3.68 -24.15
N SER A 179 -14.14 -3.40 -24.26
CA SER A 179 -14.64 -2.02 -24.31
C SER A 179 -14.33 -1.25 -23.03
N GLU A 180 -14.42 -1.90 -21.88
CA GLU A 180 -14.09 -1.34 -20.58
C GLU A 180 -12.57 -1.26 -20.37
N ALA A 181 -11.82 -2.27 -20.80
CA ALA A 181 -10.36 -2.24 -20.80
C ALA A 181 -9.83 -1.05 -21.63
N ALA A 182 -10.39 -0.82 -22.82
CA ALA A 182 -10.07 0.34 -23.65
C ALA A 182 -10.40 1.67 -22.96
N ARG A 183 -11.50 1.74 -22.20
CA ARG A 183 -11.84 2.92 -21.41
C ARG A 183 -10.81 3.19 -20.30
N ALA A 184 -10.41 2.15 -19.57
CA ALA A 184 -9.38 2.26 -18.54
C ALA A 184 -8.02 2.73 -19.13
N ARG A 185 -7.61 2.18 -20.28
CA ARG A 185 -6.40 2.64 -21.01
C ARG A 185 -6.51 4.11 -21.45
N LYS A 186 -7.67 4.55 -21.94
CA LYS A 186 -7.90 5.97 -22.29
C LYS A 186 -7.81 6.88 -21.07
N GLN A 187 -8.30 6.43 -19.91
CA GLN A 187 -8.15 7.17 -18.66
C GLN A 187 -6.68 7.22 -18.21
N LEU A 188 -5.93 6.13 -18.35
CA LEU A 188 -4.50 6.06 -18.01
C LEU A 188 -3.67 7.10 -18.77
N ILE A 189 -3.91 7.27 -20.07
CA ILE A 189 -3.23 8.27 -20.91
C ILE A 189 -3.49 9.71 -20.43
N ARG A 190 -4.61 9.95 -19.74
CA ARG A 190 -5.01 11.28 -19.24
C ARG A 190 -4.51 11.56 -17.82
N VAL A 191 -3.90 10.60 -17.14
CA VAL A 191 -3.34 10.81 -15.81
C VAL A 191 -2.18 11.83 -15.89
N PRO A 192 -2.12 12.85 -15.01
CA PRO A 192 -1.04 13.83 -15.02
C PRO A 192 0.35 13.18 -14.98
N ALA A 193 1.26 13.73 -15.76
CA ALA A 193 2.64 13.25 -15.85
C ALA A 193 3.42 13.63 -14.58
N VAL A 194 3.54 12.66 -13.67
CA VAL A 194 4.52 12.68 -12.58
C VAL A 194 5.54 11.56 -12.82
N GLU A 195 6.60 11.52 -12.00
CA GLU A 195 7.61 10.47 -12.07
C GLU A 195 6.97 9.07 -12.09
N GLY A 196 7.46 8.19 -12.97
CA GLY A 196 6.95 6.83 -13.16
C GLY A 196 5.66 6.70 -14.00
N VAL A 197 4.80 7.71 -14.11
CA VAL A 197 3.51 7.61 -14.84
C VAL A 197 3.73 7.36 -16.34
N ALA A 198 4.74 7.99 -16.95
CA ALA A 198 5.03 7.82 -18.38
C ALA A 198 5.35 6.35 -18.75
N ALA A 199 6.03 5.61 -17.88
CA ALA A 199 6.32 4.19 -18.08
C ALA A 199 5.03 3.36 -18.07
N LEU A 200 4.11 3.64 -17.14
CA LEU A 200 2.81 2.97 -17.04
C LEU A 200 1.92 3.26 -18.26
N GLN A 201 1.88 4.51 -18.73
CA GLN A 201 1.17 4.90 -19.95
C GLN A 201 1.70 4.16 -21.18
N LYS A 202 3.03 4.08 -21.32
CA LYS A 202 3.69 3.34 -22.39
C LYS A 202 3.37 1.85 -22.34
N ALA A 203 3.34 1.25 -21.14
CA ALA A 203 2.92 -0.14 -20.96
C ALA A 203 1.46 -0.35 -21.39
N GLY A 204 0.54 0.51 -20.94
CA GLY A 204 -0.88 0.45 -21.29
C GLY A 204 -1.15 0.58 -22.78
N ALA A 205 -0.36 1.39 -23.50
CA ALA A 205 -0.45 1.54 -24.96
C ALA A 205 0.05 0.29 -25.71
N ARG A 206 1.11 -0.37 -25.22
CA ARG A 206 1.68 -1.58 -25.84
C ARG A 206 0.80 -2.81 -25.66
N GLU A 207 0.08 -2.90 -24.56
CA GLU A 207 -0.67 -4.10 -24.14
C GLU A 207 -2.12 -4.16 -24.66
N ALA A 208 -2.42 -3.45 -25.75
CA ALA A 208 -3.71 -3.56 -26.43
C ALA A 208 -3.96 -4.94 -27.05
N VAL A 209 -2.94 -5.81 -27.14
CA VAL A 209 -3.02 -7.17 -27.70
C VAL A 209 -2.25 -8.16 -26.80
N GLY A 210 -2.90 -9.22 -26.32
CA GLY A 210 -2.22 -10.38 -25.71
C GLY A 210 -1.87 -10.33 -24.20
N ALA A 211 -2.66 -9.65 -23.36
CA ALA A 211 -2.34 -9.45 -21.93
C ALA A 211 -2.37 -10.72 -21.05
N LEU A 212 -3.08 -11.78 -21.46
CA LEU A 212 -3.39 -12.93 -20.60
C LEU A 212 -2.17 -13.76 -20.17
N SER A 213 -1.22 -14.01 -21.07
CA SER A 213 -0.05 -14.85 -20.76
C SER A 213 0.84 -14.21 -19.69
N ARG A 214 0.92 -12.87 -19.67
CA ARG A 214 1.72 -12.10 -18.71
C ARG A 214 1.08 -12.08 -17.32
N LEU A 215 -0.24 -12.09 -17.23
CA LEU A 215 -0.92 -12.08 -15.92
C LEU A 215 -0.68 -13.34 -15.10
N ARG A 216 -0.32 -14.46 -15.76
CA ARG A 216 0.02 -15.72 -15.08
C ARG A 216 1.35 -15.68 -14.33
N THR A 217 2.20 -14.69 -14.59
CA THR A 217 3.52 -14.57 -13.97
C THR A 217 3.59 -13.43 -12.97
N VAL A 218 2.44 -12.85 -12.59
CA VAL A 218 2.36 -11.76 -11.62
C VAL A 218 2.85 -12.23 -10.26
N VAL A 219 3.84 -11.53 -9.73
CA VAL A 219 4.35 -11.71 -8.38
C VAL A 219 3.84 -10.55 -7.53
N PRO A 220 2.95 -10.79 -6.55
CA PRO A 220 2.55 -9.76 -5.60
C PRO A 220 3.73 -9.33 -4.73
N ASP A 221 3.87 -8.03 -4.50
CA ASP A 221 4.78 -7.48 -3.51
C ASP A 221 3.96 -6.87 -2.36
N VAL A 222 3.88 -7.62 -1.26
CA VAL A 222 3.17 -7.21 -0.04
C VAL A 222 3.90 -6.10 0.71
N PHE A 223 5.17 -5.78 0.40
CA PHE A 223 5.89 -4.72 1.10
C PHE A 223 5.69 -3.37 0.44
N LEU A 224 5.77 -3.35 -0.88
CA LEU A 224 5.60 -2.15 -1.70
C LEU A 224 4.12 -1.90 -2.06
N ILE A 225 3.25 -2.85 -1.71
CA ILE A 225 1.85 -2.89 -2.19
C ILE A 225 1.87 -2.74 -3.72
N ASP A 226 2.65 -3.60 -4.37
CA ASP A 226 2.89 -3.54 -5.80
C ASP A 226 2.81 -4.94 -6.41
N ALA A 227 3.06 -5.03 -7.71
CA ALA A 227 3.14 -6.27 -8.42
C ALA A 227 4.16 -6.17 -9.57
N ALA A 228 5.01 -7.17 -9.70
CA ALA A 228 5.96 -7.27 -10.78
C ALA A 228 5.47 -8.22 -11.88
N LEU A 229 5.75 -7.86 -13.13
CA LEU A 229 5.73 -8.78 -14.27
C LEU A 229 7.18 -9.15 -14.62
N PRO A 230 7.57 -10.43 -14.57
CA PRO A 230 8.90 -10.87 -14.98
C PRO A 230 9.27 -10.39 -16.39
N GLY A 231 10.48 -9.85 -16.54
CA GLY A 231 11.02 -9.43 -17.84
C GLY A 231 10.60 -8.03 -18.32
N VAL A 232 9.87 -7.26 -17.52
CA VAL A 232 9.62 -5.84 -17.77
C VAL A 232 10.41 -5.06 -16.71
N GLY A 233 11.65 -4.71 -17.03
CA GLY A 233 12.39 -3.73 -16.22
C GLY A 233 11.59 -2.44 -16.18
N VAL A 234 11.30 -1.95 -14.97
CA VAL A 234 10.72 -0.63 -14.74
C VAL A 234 11.77 0.42 -15.08
#